data_AF-A0A1Q4A439-F1
#
_entry.id   AF-A0A1Q4A439-F1
#
_cell.length_a   1.000
_cell.length_b   1.000
_cell.length_c   1.000
_cell.angle_alpha   90.00
_cell.angle_beta   90.00
_cell.angle_gamma   90.00
#
_symmetry.space_group_name_H-M   'P 1'
#
loop_
_entity.id
_entity.type
_entity.pdbx_description
1 polymer ?
#
loop_
_entity_poly.entity_id
_entity_poly.type
_entity_poly.pdbx_seq_one_letter_code
_entity_poly.pdbx_strand_id
1 'polypeptide(L)'
;MPTEAELRALLRGEDDDSPRLDADRIIRRARARRRPKQLAVGALSGLAAVAVVVPVTLGLGAMRPMSASDGAAAPLSNSESAAGQSAFEDGARGGSLATDPAPECSRGATQPETTAVPSGVELTLTQATAGGAITFTLVNGSDVALHGDVAGVPDIALSTGDLPVGWSTAAVGAVRVDLAAGESMRLDVPLAAVSCTGGPLPAGGYGAEALLAIRLDTGEVVGATNLRTRIEVG
;
A
#
# COMPACT_ATOMS: atom_id res chain seq x y z
N MET A 1 26.18 32.53 27.49
CA MET A 1 27.11 31.65 26.76
C MET A 1 27.73 30.70 27.76
N PRO A 2 27.77 29.39 27.49
CA PRO A 2 28.37 28.42 28.41
C PRO A 2 29.87 28.67 28.55
N THR A 3 30.39 28.43 29.75
CA THR A 3 31.82 28.50 30.05
C THR A 3 32.55 27.24 29.58
N GLU A 4 33.87 27.31 29.37
CA GLU A 4 34.68 26.15 28.94
C GLU A 4 34.60 24.98 29.95
N ALA A 5 34.41 25.28 31.24
CA ALA A 5 34.21 24.29 32.28
C ALA A 5 32.88 23.54 32.11
N GLU A 6 31.80 24.24 31.73
CA GLU A 6 30.49 23.64 31.45
C GLU A 6 30.52 22.76 30.20
N LEU A 7 31.27 23.16 29.16
CA LEU A 7 31.48 22.33 27.96
C LEU A 7 32.25 21.05 28.29
N ARG A 8 33.29 21.12 29.14
CA ARG A 8 34.04 19.93 29.58
C ARG A 8 33.19 18.99 30.45
N ALA A 9 32.27 19.51 31.25
CA ALA A 9 31.34 18.70 32.03
C ALA A 9 30.34 17.95 31.13
N LEU A 10 29.75 18.66 30.16
CA LEU A 10 28.83 18.04 29.17
C LEU A 10 29.50 16.96 28.32
N LEU A 11 30.78 17.14 27.97
CA LEU A 11 31.55 16.16 27.20
C LEU A 11 32.03 14.95 28.01
N ARG A 12 32.11 15.07 29.35
CA ARG A 12 32.55 13.96 30.22
C ARG A 12 31.46 12.96 30.54
N GLY A 13 30.20 13.25 30.22
CA GLY A 13 29.11 12.28 30.36
C GLY A 13 28.96 11.73 31.79
N GLU A 14 29.27 12.54 32.81
CA GLU A 14 28.98 12.22 34.21
C GLU A 14 27.51 12.53 34.51
N ASP A 15 26.62 11.70 33.95
CA ASP A 15 25.25 11.48 34.43
C ASP A 15 24.80 10.12 33.88
N ASP A 16 25.42 9.07 34.41
CA ASP A 16 25.14 7.67 34.11
C ASP A 16 23.90 7.18 34.89
N ASP A 17 22.75 7.77 34.58
CA ASP A 17 21.44 7.18 34.91
C ASP A 17 20.51 7.19 33.69
N SER A 18 21.10 6.95 32.51
CA SER A 18 20.32 6.64 31.32
C SER A 18 19.60 5.31 31.56
N PRO A 19 18.26 5.25 31.44
CA PRO A 19 17.52 4.02 31.70
C PRO A 19 17.97 2.97 30.69
N ARG A 20 18.86 2.07 31.13
CA ARG A 20 19.37 0.97 30.32
C ARG A 20 18.17 0.23 29.73
N LEU A 21 18.13 0.19 28.41
CA LEU A 21 17.09 -0.48 27.66
C LEU A 21 17.18 -1.98 27.99
N ASP A 22 16.32 -2.44 28.89
CA ASP A 22 16.24 -3.84 29.30
C ASP A 22 15.68 -4.68 28.14
N ALA A 23 16.60 -5.21 27.32
CA ALA A 23 16.28 -6.06 26.17
C ALA A 23 15.42 -7.27 26.58
N ASP A 24 15.61 -7.82 27.77
CA ASP A 24 14.84 -8.96 28.26
C ASP A 24 13.40 -8.58 28.59
N ARG A 25 13.17 -7.36 29.08
CA ARG A 25 11.81 -6.82 29.27
C ARG A 25 11.09 -6.62 27.94
N ILE A 26 11.80 -6.14 26.92
CA ILE A 26 11.24 -5.95 25.56
C ILE A 26 10.89 -7.30 24.92
N ILE A 27 11.82 -8.28 24.95
CA ILE A 27 11.61 -9.62 24.39
C ILE A 27 10.45 -10.34 25.08
N ARG A 28 10.35 -10.24 26.41
CA ARG A 28 9.26 -10.86 27.19
C ARG A 28 7.90 -10.24 26.87
N ARG A 29 7.83 -8.92 26.70
CA ARG A 29 6.61 -8.20 26.30
C ARG A 29 6.20 -8.54 24.86
N ALA A 30 7.17 -8.73 23.97
CA ALA A 30 6.93 -9.17 22.60
C ALA A 30 6.40 -10.61 22.54
N ARG A 31 6.97 -11.54 23.32
CA ARG A 31 6.48 -12.94 23.39
C ARG A 31 5.08 -13.05 24.01
N ALA A 32 4.73 -12.22 24.98
CA ALA A 32 3.39 -12.24 25.59
C ALA A 32 2.28 -11.94 24.57
N ARG A 33 2.57 -11.11 23.55
CA ARG A 33 1.63 -10.80 22.46
C ARG A 33 1.53 -11.89 21.38
N ARG A 34 2.54 -12.76 21.28
CA ARG A 34 2.59 -13.88 20.31
C ARG A 34 2.02 -15.18 20.86
N ARG A 35 1.39 -15.21 22.04
CA ARG A 35 0.68 -16.41 22.50
C ARG A 35 -0.52 -16.65 21.59
N PRO A 36 -0.55 -17.73 20.78
CA PRO A 36 -1.70 -18.04 19.95
C PRO A 36 -2.91 -18.26 20.86
N LYS A 37 -3.95 -17.43 20.69
CA LYS A 37 -5.27 -17.62 21.31
C LYS A 37 -6.02 -18.79 20.64
N GLN A 38 -5.39 -19.94 20.50
CA GLN A 38 -6.01 -21.15 19.98
C GLN A 38 -6.47 -22.03 21.13
N LEU A 39 -7.42 -21.54 21.94
CA LEU A 39 -8.24 -22.39 22.79
C LEU A 39 -9.66 -21.81 22.83
N ALA A 40 -10.62 -22.69 22.56
CA ALA A 40 -12.08 -22.54 22.67
C ALA A 40 -12.84 -21.99 21.45
N VAL A 41 -12.89 -22.78 20.37
CA VAL A 41 -14.15 -22.98 19.61
C VAL A 41 -14.43 -24.48 19.64
N GLY A 42 -14.97 -24.92 20.77
CA GLY A 42 -15.53 -26.25 20.93
C GLY A 42 -17.02 -26.23 20.60
N ALA A 43 -17.44 -27.24 19.85
CA ALA A 43 -18.79 -27.80 19.81
C ALA A 43 -19.94 -26.90 19.32
N LEU A 44 -20.21 -26.95 18.01
CA LEU A 44 -21.59 -26.99 17.52
C LEU A 44 -21.69 -28.01 16.37
N SER A 45 -22.08 -29.22 16.77
CA SER A 45 -22.63 -30.30 15.97
C SER A 45 -23.90 -29.87 15.23
N GLY A 46 -24.00 -30.17 13.93
CA GLY A 46 -25.23 -29.97 13.16
C GLY A 46 -25.20 -30.72 11.83
N LEU A 47 -25.56 -32.00 11.88
CA LEU A 47 -25.84 -32.86 10.72
C LEU A 47 -26.94 -32.23 9.84
N ALA A 48 -26.65 -31.98 8.57
CA ALA A 48 -27.67 -31.77 7.54
C ALA A 48 -27.21 -32.43 6.24
N ALA A 49 -27.52 -33.71 6.11
CA ALA A 49 -27.55 -34.41 4.84
C ALA A 49 -28.76 -33.90 4.03
N VAL A 50 -28.51 -33.28 2.89
CA VAL A 50 -29.52 -33.16 1.83
C VAL A 50 -28.83 -33.50 0.51
N ALA A 51 -29.13 -34.70 0.01
CA ALA A 51 -28.85 -35.11 -1.34
C ALA A 51 -29.77 -34.34 -2.30
N VAL A 52 -29.21 -33.70 -3.33
CA VAL A 52 -29.99 -33.33 -4.52
C VAL A 52 -29.25 -33.80 -5.77
N VAL A 53 -30.02 -34.60 -6.49
CA VAL A 53 -29.81 -35.34 -7.74
C VAL A 53 -29.30 -34.46 -8.88
N VAL A 54 -28.33 -35.01 -9.61
CA VAL A 54 -27.89 -34.57 -10.95
C VAL A 54 -28.86 -35.09 -12.00
N PRO A 55 -29.39 -34.25 -12.92
CA PRO A 55 -29.80 -34.71 -14.23
C PRO A 55 -28.74 -34.32 -15.27
N VAL A 56 -28.03 -35.33 -15.77
CA VAL A 56 -27.26 -35.28 -17.01
C VAL A 56 -28.26 -35.30 -18.16
N THR A 57 -28.37 -34.21 -18.92
CA THR A 57 -29.01 -34.23 -20.23
C THR A 57 -27.97 -33.95 -21.31
N LEU A 58 -27.50 -35.03 -21.92
CA LEU A 58 -26.88 -35.05 -23.23
C LEU A 58 -27.94 -34.70 -24.28
N GLY A 59 -27.67 -33.68 -25.10
CA GLY A 59 -28.52 -33.30 -26.23
C GLY A 59 -27.70 -32.59 -27.30
N LEU A 60 -27.12 -33.38 -28.20
CA LEU A 60 -26.59 -32.91 -29.49
C LEU A 60 -27.74 -32.39 -30.37
N GLY A 61 -27.48 -31.32 -31.14
CA GLY A 61 -28.13 -31.13 -32.44
C GLY A 61 -28.86 -29.80 -32.66
N ALA A 62 -28.19 -28.93 -33.41
CA ALA A 62 -28.70 -28.14 -34.53
C ALA A 62 -30.11 -27.49 -34.46
N MET A 63 -30.14 -26.16 -34.53
CA MET A 63 -30.73 -25.35 -35.62
C MET A 63 -31.18 -23.98 -35.10
N ARG A 64 -30.58 -22.91 -35.65
CA ARG A 64 -31.20 -21.58 -35.77
C ARG A 64 -32.42 -21.70 -36.70
N PRO A 65 -33.48 -20.91 -36.48
CA PRO A 65 -33.68 -19.76 -37.37
C PRO A 65 -34.21 -18.48 -36.68
N MET A 66 -34.19 -17.41 -37.48
CA MET A 66 -34.55 -16.02 -37.21
C MET A 66 -36.05 -15.74 -37.00
N SER A 67 -36.36 -14.68 -36.24
CA SER A 67 -37.35 -13.58 -36.49
C SER A 67 -37.71 -12.94 -35.14
N ALA A 68 -37.46 -11.66 -34.86
CA ALA A 68 -37.95 -10.39 -35.41
C ALA A 68 -39.20 -9.85 -34.68
N SER A 69 -39.11 -8.58 -34.23
CA SER A 69 -40.16 -7.61 -33.85
C SER A 69 -41.03 -7.95 -32.62
N ASP A 70 -41.51 -7.05 -31.77
CA ASP A 70 -41.51 -5.59 -31.55
C ASP A 70 -41.73 -5.45 -30.02
N GLY A 71 -41.22 -4.47 -29.28
CA GLY A 71 -41.69 -3.10 -29.31
C GLY A 71 -42.12 -2.64 -27.90
N ALA A 72 -42.02 -1.34 -27.69
CA ALA A 72 -42.74 -0.53 -26.70
C ALA A 72 -42.27 -0.50 -25.23
N ALA A 73 -41.71 0.69 -24.94
CA ALA A 73 -42.19 1.62 -23.92
C ALA A 73 -41.90 1.33 -22.44
N ALA A 74 -40.96 2.11 -21.91
CA ALA A 74 -40.98 2.56 -20.52
C ALA A 74 -42.32 3.24 -20.18
N PRO A 75 -42.73 3.17 -18.91
CA PRO A 75 -42.94 4.43 -18.21
C PRO A 75 -42.23 4.47 -16.85
N LEU A 76 -41.67 5.64 -16.57
CA LEU A 76 -41.37 6.13 -15.23
C LEU A 76 -42.66 6.14 -14.40
N SER A 77 -42.60 5.67 -13.16
CA SER A 77 -43.40 6.23 -12.07
C SER A 77 -42.79 5.88 -10.71
N ASN A 78 -42.44 6.95 -10.01
CA ASN A 78 -42.07 6.99 -8.61
C ASN A 78 -43.24 6.54 -7.75
N SER A 79 -42.95 5.86 -6.64
CA SER A 79 -43.81 5.83 -5.46
C SER A 79 -42.94 5.75 -4.22
N GLU A 80 -43.05 6.81 -3.42
CA GLU A 80 -42.46 7.03 -2.12
C GLU A 80 -43.20 6.20 -1.06
N SER A 81 -42.47 5.69 -0.05
CA SER A 81 -42.88 5.42 1.34
C SER A 81 -41.90 4.42 1.95
N ALA A 82 -41.50 4.41 3.21
CA ALA A 82 -41.42 5.36 4.31
C ALA A 82 -40.66 4.58 5.41
N ALA A 83 -39.95 5.31 6.26
CA ALA A 83 -39.58 4.97 7.65
C ALA A 83 -38.75 3.71 7.96
N GLY A 84 -37.58 3.96 8.55
CA GLY A 84 -36.75 2.95 9.21
C GLY A 84 -35.58 3.57 9.98
N GLN A 85 -35.86 4.52 10.88
CA GLN A 85 -34.88 4.96 11.88
C GLN A 85 -34.62 3.81 12.86
N SER A 86 -33.36 3.41 13.01
CA SER A 86 -32.88 2.84 14.26
C SER A 86 -31.51 3.43 14.56
N ALA A 87 -31.55 4.42 15.46
CA ALA A 87 -30.42 4.89 16.22
C ALA A 87 -29.83 3.74 17.04
N PHE A 88 -28.51 3.62 17.01
CA PHE A 88 -27.74 2.97 18.06
C PHE A 88 -26.59 3.90 18.44
N GLU A 89 -26.92 4.91 19.24
CA GLU A 89 -25.99 5.50 20.19
C GLU A 89 -26.20 4.73 21.51
N ASP A 90 -25.16 4.05 22.01
CA ASP A 90 -24.22 4.66 22.97
C ASP A 90 -23.59 3.62 23.92
N GLY A 91 -22.29 3.81 24.15
CA GLY A 91 -21.56 3.44 25.36
C GLY A 91 -21.04 2.00 25.51
N ALA A 92 -19.80 1.75 25.94
CA ALA A 92 -18.70 2.63 26.35
C ALA A 92 -17.49 1.76 26.72
N ARG A 93 -16.30 2.31 26.40
CA ARG A 93 -15.00 2.19 27.12
C ARG A 93 -14.13 0.94 26.89
N GLY A 94 -12.90 1.23 26.42
CA GLY A 94 -11.73 0.61 27.04
C GLY A 94 -10.58 0.17 26.14
N GLY A 95 -10.27 0.87 25.05
CA GLY A 95 -9.04 0.63 24.31
C GLY A 95 -8.64 1.87 23.55
N SER A 96 -7.57 2.55 23.99
CA SER A 96 -6.86 3.53 23.16
C SER A 96 -6.30 2.79 21.95
N LEU A 97 -7.13 2.66 20.93
CA LEU A 97 -6.68 2.50 19.56
C LEU A 97 -6.07 3.85 19.23
N ALA A 98 -4.76 3.90 19.03
CA ALA A 98 -4.15 5.02 18.36
C ALA A 98 -4.88 5.15 17.02
N THR A 99 -5.85 6.06 16.95
CA THR A 99 -6.47 6.46 15.70
C THR A 99 -5.33 6.97 14.87
N ASP A 100 -5.00 6.23 13.81
CA ASP A 100 -4.03 6.66 12.81
C ASP A 100 -4.39 8.10 12.43
N PRO A 101 -3.50 9.09 12.59
CA PRO A 101 -3.88 10.51 12.49
C PRO A 101 -4.40 10.92 11.10
N ALA A 102 -4.33 10.05 10.09
CA ALA A 102 -4.85 10.30 8.75
C ALA A 102 -5.34 9.01 8.05
N PRO A 103 -6.48 8.40 8.47
CA PRO A 103 -7.00 7.20 7.81
C PRO A 103 -7.35 7.46 6.34
N GLU A 104 -7.62 8.73 5.99
CA GLU A 104 -7.95 9.21 4.64
C GLU A 104 -6.76 9.24 3.69
N CYS A 105 -5.52 9.24 4.21
CA CYS A 105 -4.32 9.19 3.35
C CYS A 105 -3.84 7.76 3.04
N SER A 106 -4.61 6.75 3.47
CA SER A 106 -4.36 5.38 3.05
C SER A 106 -4.86 5.21 1.62
N ARG A 107 -3.96 5.39 0.64
CA ARG A 107 -4.23 4.92 -0.73
C ARG A 107 -4.65 3.45 -0.61
N GLY A 108 -5.88 3.15 -1.06
CA GLY A 108 -6.59 1.87 -0.85
C GLY A 108 -5.63 0.72 -0.58
N ALA A 109 -5.59 0.31 0.69
CA ALA A 109 -4.60 -0.55 1.35
C ALA A 109 -4.37 -1.91 0.67
N THR A 110 -3.73 -1.86 -0.48
CA THR A 110 -3.14 -2.99 -1.18
C THR A 110 -1.80 -2.50 -1.74
N GLN A 111 -0.98 -1.91 -0.87
CA GLN A 111 0.45 -2.22 -1.03
C GLN A 111 0.50 -3.75 -0.97
N PRO A 112 0.97 -4.44 -2.03
CA PRO A 112 1.22 -5.86 -1.88
C PRO A 112 2.06 -5.98 -0.62
N GLU A 113 1.73 -6.93 0.26
CA GLU A 113 2.65 -7.34 1.30
C GLU A 113 3.89 -7.88 0.58
N THR A 114 4.77 -6.97 0.19
CA THR A 114 6.12 -7.29 -0.20
C THR A 114 6.70 -7.81 1.09
N THR A 115 6.74 -9.14 1.23
CA THR A 115 7.87 -9.75 1.91
C THR A 115 9.08 -9.10 1.29
N ALA A 116 9.64 -8.12 1.99
CA ALA A 116 10.86 -7.44 1.63
C ALA A 116 11.96 -8.50 1.71
N VAL A 117 11.99 -9.36 0.71
CA VAL A 117 13.18 -10.09 0.35
C VAL A 117 14.13 -8.98 -0.08
N PRO A 118 15.29 -8.80 0.58
CA PRO A 118 16.30 -7.88 0.08
C PRO A 118 16.75 -8.43 -1.28
N SER A 119 16.07 -7.99 -2.33
CA SER A 119 16.15 -8.54 -3.68
C SER A 119 17.41 -8.09 -4.40
N GLY A 120 18.32 -7.41 -3.70
CA GLY A 120 19.44 -6.69 -4.31
C GLY A 120 18.99 -5.53 -5.20
N VAL A 121 17.69 -5.25 -5.33
CA VAL A 121 17.20 -4.22 -6.26
C VAL A 121 17.08 -2.88 -5.54
N GLU A 122 17.76 -1.87 -6.08
CA GLU A 122 17.76 -0.51 -5.56
C GLU A 122 16.94 0.41 -6.48
N LEU A 123 16.11 1.25 -5.88
CA LEU A 123 15.37 2.30 -6.59
C LEU A 123 15.85 3.67 -6.11
N THR A 124 16.38 4.47 -7.05
CA THR A 124 16.72 5.87 -6.80
C THR A 124 15.73 6.79 -7.48
N LEU A 125 15.26 7.80 -6.77
CA LEU A 125 14.40 8.87 -7.29
C LEU A 125 15.21 10.16 -7.42
N THR A 126 15.05 10.90 -8.52
CA THR A 126 15.62 12.24 -8.68
C THR A 126 14.65 13.16 -9.44
N GLN A 127 14.78 14.47 -9.22
CA GLN A 127 14.03 15.47 -9.97
C GLN A 127 14.99 16.59 -10.43
N ALA A 128 15.24 16.67 -11.74
CA ALA A 128 16.22 17.62 -12.28
C ALA A 128 15.70 19.06 -12.35
N THR A 129 14.38 19.24 -12.42
CA THR A 129 13.72 20.55 -12.51
C THR A 129 12.55 20.58 -11.53
N ALA A 130 12.47 21.63 -10.71
CA ALA A 130 11.37 21.79 -9.76
C ALA A 130 10.01 21.77 -10.47
N GLY A 131 9.07 20.96 -9.99
CA GLY A 131 7.77 20.73 -10.63
C GLY A 131 7.83 19.95 -11.96
N GLY A 132 9.02 19.52 -12.39
CA GLY A 132 9.23 18.74 -13.60
C GLY A 132 9.03 17.24 -13.40
N ALA A 133 9.34 16.48 -14.45
CA ALA A 133 9.31 15.02 -14.41
C ALA A 133 10.27 14.45 -13.35
N ILE A 134 9.86 13.33 -12.77
CA ILE A 134 10.67 12.53 -11.87
C ILE A 134 11.39 11.46 -12.68
N THR A 135 12.68 11.30 -12.42
CA THR A 135 13.48 10.22 -12.94
C THR A 135 13.64 9.16 -11.87
N PHE A 136 13.30 7.92 -12.22
CA PHE A 136 13.63 6.73 -11.46
C PHE A 136 14.80 6.00 -12.10
N THR A 137 15.74 5.57 -11.28
CA THR A 137 16.81 4.65 -11.67
C THR A 137 16.64 3.36 -10.88
N LEU A 138 16.33 2.27 -11.57
CA LEU A 138 16.25 0.93 -11.01
C LEU A 138 17.59 0.24 -11.26
N VAL A 139 18.26 -0.24 -10.22
CA VAL A 139 19.54 -0.96 -10.32
C VAL A 139 19.37 -2.38 -9.80
N ASN A 140 19.75 -3.37 -10.61
CA ASN A 140 19.79 -4.76 -10.18
C ASN A 140 21.12 -5.04 -9.48
N GLY A 141 21.17 -4.89 -8.15
CA GLY A 141 22.34 -5.26 -7.34
C GLY A 141 22.40 -6.73 -6.93
N SER A 142 21.52 -7.59 -7.45
CA SER A 142 21.58 -9.04 -7.23
C SER A 142 22.56 -9.73 -8.19
N ASP A 143 22.80 -11.02 -7.98
CA ASP A 143 23.55 -11.90 -8.88
C ASP A 143 22.68 -12.61 -9.93
N VAL A 144 21.37 -12.33 -9.94
CA VAL A 144 20.38 -12.94 -10.84
C VAL A 144 19.80 -11.89 -11.79
N ALA A 145 19.62 -12.25 -13.06
CA ALA A 145 18.99 -11.36 -14.03
C ALA A 145 17.49 -11.19 -13.72
N LEU A 146 16.96 -9.97 -13.88
CA LEU A 146 15.56 -9.66 -13.70
C LEU A 146 14.89 -9.57 -15.07
N HIS A 147 13.96 -10.49 -15.33
CA HIS A 147 13.13 -10.49 -16.53
C HIS A 147 11.66 -10.48 -16.12
N GLY A 148 10.92 -9.44 -16.55
CA GLY A 148 9.53 -9.25 -16.14
C GLY A 148 8.94 -7.94 -16.59
N ASP A 149 7.89 -7.50 -15.91
CA ASP A 149 7.20 -6.24 -16.18
C ASP A 149 7.02 -5.42 -14.89
N VAL A 150 7.16 -4.11 -15.01
CA VAL A 150 6.85 -3.14 -13.96
C VAL A 150 5.69 -2.26 -14.39
N ALA A 151 4.97 -1.70 -13.41
CA ALA A 151 4.20 -0.50 -13.69
C ALA A 151 5.15 0.60 -14.18
N GLY A 152 4.83 1.23 -15.31
CA GLY A 152 5.60 2.33 -15.88
C GLY A 152 5.65 3.57 -14.99
N VAL A 153 4.84 3.59 -13.93
CA VAL A 153 4.89 4.62 -12.89
C VAL A 153 4.93 3.95 -11.51
N PRO A 154 6.00 4.16 -10.73
CA PRO A 154 6.04 3.77 -9.33
C PRO A 154 4.98 4.49 -8.49
N ASP A 155 4.57 3.85 -7.41
CA ASP A 155 3.72 4.50 -6.42
C ASP A 155 4.57 5.44 -5.57
N ILE A 156 4.25 6.74 -5.58
CA ILE A 156 4.98 7.75 -4.81
C ILE A 156 4.08 8.25 -3.69
N ALA A 157 4.50 8.06 -2.45
CA ALA A 157 3.92 8.69 -1.28
C ALA A 157 4.62 10.03 -1.02
N LEU A 158 3.84 11.07 -0.74
CA LEU A 158 4.34 12.43 -0.50
C LEU A 158 4.07 12.82 0.94
N SER A 159 5.07 13.40 1.61
CA SER A 159 5.01 13.79 3.01
C SER A 159 5.58 15.18 3.28
N THR A 160 5.12 15.81 4.36
CA THR A 160 5.76 16.99 4.96
C THR A 160 6.31 16.57 6.32
N GLY A 161 7.64 16.41 6.40
CA GLY A 161 8.23 15.67 7.51
C GLY A 161 7.74 14.22 7.49
N ASP A 162 7.19 13.75 8.60
CA ASP A 162 6.66 12.40 8.74
C ASP A 162 5.15 12.28 8.47
N LEU A 163 4.48 13.39 8.14
CA LEU A 163 3.05 13.40 7.88
C LEU A 163 2.79 13.16 6.38
N PRO A 164 2.11 12.07 5.98
CA PRO A 164 1.68 11.88 4.60
C PRO A 164 0.64 12.94 4.22
N VAL A 165 0.82 13.58 3.06
CA VAL A 165 -0.03 14.67 2.57
C VAL A 165 -0.61 14.41 1.19
N GLY A 166 -0.11 13.42 0.46
CA GLY A 166 -0.62 13.05 -0.85
C GLY A 166 0.12 11.88 -1.50
N TRP A 167 -0.23 11.59 -2.76
CA TRP A 167 0.41 10.56 -3.58
C TRP A 167 0.45 10.96 -5.05
N SER A 168 1.32 10.31 -5.83
CA SER A 168 1.33 10.47 -7.28
C SER A 168 0.15 9.77 -7.94
N THR A 169 -0.47 10.43 -8.92
CA THR A 169 -1.51 9.88 -9.79
C THR A 169 -1.03 9.96 -11.23
N ALA A 170 -0.51 8.87 -11.75
CA ALA A 170 -0.11 8.80 -13.15
C ALA A 170 -0.73 7.60 -13.84
N ALA A 171 -0.87 7.70 -15.17
CA ALA A 171 -1.45 6.65 -15.98
C ALA A 171 -0.60 5.38 -15.93
N VAL A 172 -1.27 4.25 -15.82
CA VAL A 172 -0.63 2.94 -15.72
C VAL A 172 -0.36 2.41 -17.12
N GLY A 173 0.91 2.32 -17.49
CA GLY A 173 1.40 1.42 -18.54
C GLY A 173 2.23 0.31 -17.92
N ALA A 174 2.45 -0.80 -18.62
CA ALA A 174 3.46 -1.78 -18.23
C ALA A 174 4.76 -1.49 -19.00
N VAL A 175 5.90 -1.60 -18.34
CA VAL A 175 7.22 -1.46 -18.95
C VAL A 175 7.97 -2.77 -18.74
N ARG A 176 8.51 -3.30 -19.83
CA ARG A 176 9.33 -4.52 -19.79
C ARG A 176 10.65 -4.22 -19.07
N VAL A 177 11.01 -5.08 -18.13
CA VAL A 177 12.30 -5.09 -17.43
C VAL A 177 13.11 -6.27 -17.91
N ASP A 178 14.32 -5.97 -18.36
CA ASP A 178 15.36 -6.94 -18.72
C ASP A 178 16.68 -6.37 -18.20
N LEU A 179 17.09 -6.78 -17.00
CA LEU A 179 18.26 -6.24 -16.31
C LEU A 179 19.18 -7.37 -15.87
N ALA A 180 20.39 -7.41 -16.44
CA ALA A 180 21.45 -8.28 -15.92
C ALA A 180 21.91 -7.84 -14.52
N ALA A 181 22.69 -8.69 -13.86
CA ALA A 181 23.34 -8.34 -12.60
C ALA A 181 24.23 -7.09 -12.76
N GLY A 182 24.02 -6.09 -11.92
CA GLY A 182 24.69 -4.78 -11.95
C GLY A 182 24.13 -3.79 -12.97
N GLU A 183 23.16 -4.17 -13.79
CA GLU A 183 22.57 -3.29 -14.80
C GLU A 183 21.54 -2.32 -14.19
N SER A 184 21.30 -1.21 -14.89
CA SER A 184 20.33 -0.19 -14.48
C SER A 184 19.37 0.21 -15.59
N MET A 185 18.12 0.48 -15.23
CA MET A 185 17.09 1.04 -16.11
C MET A 185 16.66 2.42 -15.61
N ARG A 186 16.38 3.35 -16.54
CA ARG A 186 15.84 4.68 -16.25
C ARG A 186 14.38 4.77 -16.69
N LEU A 187 13.53 5.36 -15.85
CA LEU A 187 12.14 5.68 -16.15
C LEU A 187 11.90 7.16 -15.85
N ASP A 188 11.46 7.92 -16.86
CA ASP A 188 11.09 9.32 -16.68
C ASP A 188 9.56 9.45 -16.66
N VAL A 189 9.03 9.98 -15.56
CA VAL A 189 7.60 9.98 -15.25
C VAL A 189 7.12 11.40 -14.97
N PRO A 190 6.05 11.88 -15.65
CA PRO A 190 5.44 13.15 -15.29
C PRO A 190 4.83 13.06 -13.88
N LEU A 191 5.12 14.05 -13.04
CA LEU A 191 4.55 14.13 -11.70
C LEU A 191 3.19 14.80 -11.75
N ALA A 192 2.13 14.02 -11.55
CA ALA A 192 0.84 14.53 -11.12
C ALA A 192 0.57 14.00 -9.71
N ALA A 193 0.12 14.85 -8.80
CA ALA A 193 -0.08 14.51 -7.40
C ALA A 193 -1.43 15.01 -6.88
N VAL A 194 -2.04 14.21 -6.02
CA VAL A 194 -3.28 14.57 -5.32
C VAL A 194 -3.03 14.55 -3.81
N SER A 195 -3.69 15.44 -3.10
CA SER A 195 -3.70 15.46 -1.64
C SER A 195 -4.49 14.27 -1.09
N CYS A 196 -4.30 13.98 0.20
CA CYS A 196 -5.11 12.98 0.89
C CYS A 196 -6.62 13.28 0.83
N THR A 197 -7.00 14.54 0.65
CA THR A 197 -8.39 14.99 0.51
C THR A 197 -8.95 14.83 -0.91
N GLY A 198 -8.16 14.29 -1.84
CA GLY A 198 -8.54 14.06 -3.24
C GLY A 198 -8.46 15.28 -4.15
N GLY A 199 -8.01 16.43 -3.64
CA GLY A 199 -7.75 17.63 -4.44
C GLY A 199 -6.34 17.64 -5.06
N PRO A 200 -6.02 18.60 -5.93
CA PRO A 200 -4.65 18.83 -6.36
C PRO A 200 -3.75 19.10 -5.14
N LEU A 201 -2.56 18.51 -5.12
CA LEU A 201 -1.57 18.83 -4.09
C LEU A 201 -1.01 20.24 -4.34
N PRO A 202 -0.94 21.14 -3.34
CA PRO A 202 -0.35 22.46 -3.51
C PRO A 202 1.10 22.39 -4.00
N ALA A 203 1.54 23.42 -4.72
CA ALA A 203 2.95 23.54 -5.11
C ALA A 203 3.84 23.73 -3.87
N GLY A 204 5.03 23.12 -3.89
CA GLY A 204 6.01 23.22 -2.80
C GLY A 204 6.90 22.00 -2.65
N GLY A 205 7.75 22.04 -1.62
CA GLY A 205 8.72 20.99 -1.32
C GLY A 205 8.15 19.88 -0.45
N TYR A 206 8.32 18.63 -0.89
CA TYR A 206 7.82 17.44 -0.20
C TYR A 206 8.91 16.38 -0.06
N GLY A 207 8.80 15.54 0.98
CA GLY A 207 9.47 14.26 1.02
C GLY A 207 8.72 13.28 0.11
N ALA A 208 9.43 12.53 -0.71
CA ALA A 208 8.87 11.52 -1.60
C ALA A 208 9.50 10.16 -1.29
N GLU A 209 8.64 9.17 -1.10
CA GLU A 209 9.03 7.76 -0.96
C GLU A 209 8.38 7.00 -2.10
N ALA A 210 9.17 6.21 -2.82
CA ALA A 210 8.69 5.48 -3.98
C ALA A 210 8.78 3.97 -3.78
N LEU A 211 7.75 3.27 -4.23
CA LEU A 211 7.68 1.82 -4.30
C LEU A 211 7.44 1.40 -5.75
N LEU A 212 8.26 0.49 -6.24
CA LEU A 212 8.10 -0.17 -7.52
C LEU A 212 8.00 -1.67 -7.32
N ALA A 213 6.98 -2.30 -7.87
CA ALA A 213 6.83 -3.75 -7.91
C ALA A 213 7.15 -4.28 -9.31
N ILE A 214 8.09 -5.22 -9.38
CA ILE A 214 8.49 -5.94 -10.59
C ILE A 214 7.81 -7.30 -10.55
N ARG A 215 6.97 -7.62 -11.52
CA ARG A 215 6.44 -8.96 -11.72
C ARG A 215 7.35 -9.70 -12.67
N LEU A 216 8.11 -10.67 -12.17
CA LEU A 216 8.99 -11.50 -12.97
C LEU A 216 8.20 -12.44 -13.88
N ASP A 217 8.82 -12.91 -14.97
CA ASP A 217 8.23 -13.90 -15.88
C ASP A 217 7.86 -15.21 -15.18
N THR A 218 8.52 -15.52 -14.07
CA THR A 218 8.24 -16.65 -13.19
C THR A 218 6.92 -16.49 -12.41
N GLY A 219 6.34 -15.29 -12.40
CA GLY A 219 5.17 -14.91 -11.60
C GLY A 219 5.51 -14.36 -10.21
N GLU A 220 6.79 -14.40 -9.80
CA GLU A 220 7.26 -13.80 -8.54
C GLU A 220 7.18 -12.26 -8.59
N VAL A 221 6.98 -11.63 -7.42
CA VAL A 221 6.96 -10.17 -7.28
C VAL A 221 8.15 -9.71 -6.45
N VAL A 222 8.98 -8.86 -7.06
CA VAL A 222 10.12 -8.22 -6.41
C VAL A 222 9.80 -6.75 -6.15
N GLY A 223 9.96 -6.30 -4.91
CA GLY A 223 9.84 -4.89 -4.53
C GLY A 223 11.18 -4.16 -4.63
N ALA A 224 11.14 -2.92 -5.12
CA ALA A 224 12.24 -1.96 -5.02
C ALA A 224 11.72 -0.67 -4.39
N THR A 225 12.41 -0.19 -3.36
CA THR A 225 12.00 1.00 -2.60
C THR A 225 13.09 2.06 -2.63
N ASN A 226 12.67 3.32 -2.73
CA ASN A 226 13.56 4.46 -2.58
C ASN A 226 13.51 5.01 -1.14
N LEU A 227 14.68 5.39 -0.62
CA LEU A 227 14.75 6.19 0.61
C LEU A 227 14.17 7.58 0.36
N ARG A 228 13.50 8.15 1.38
CA ARG A 228 12.85 9.46 1.29
C ARG A 228 13.77 10.51 0.62
N THR A 229 13.33 11.00 -0.53
CA THR A 229 14.03 12.03 -1.34
C THR A 229 13.20 13.30 -1.39
N ARG A 230 13.83 14.48 -1.33
CA ARG A 230 13.12 15.75 -1.45
C ARG A 230 12.80 16.04 -2.92
N ILE A 231 11.56 16.40 -3.22
CA ILE A 231 11.10 16.86 -4.53
C ILE A 231 10.30 18.15 -4.40
N GLU A 232 10.07 18.82 -5.53
CA GLU A 232 9.20 19.99 -5.65
C GLU A 232 8.01 19.67 -6.56
N VAL A 233 6.80 19.90 -6.07
CA VAL A 233 5.55 19.83 -6.84
C VAL A 233 5.28 21.22 -7.41
N GLY A 234 4.96 21.29 -8.71
CA GLY A 234 4.75 22.54 -9.47
C GLY A 234 3.31 22.83 -9.78
#